data_AF-A0A242CVL7-F1
#
_entry.id   AF-A0A242CVL7-F1
#
_cell.length_a   1.000
_cell.length_b   1.000
_cell.length_c   1.000
_cell.angle_alpha   90.00
_cell.angle_beta   90.00
_cell.angle_gamma   90.00
#
_symmetry.space_group_name_H-M   'P 1'
#
loop_
_entity.id
_entity.type
_entity.pdbx_description
1 polymer ?
#
loop_
_entity_poly.entity_id
_entity_poly.type
_entity_poly.pdbx_seq_one_letter_code
_entity_poly.pdbx_strand_id
1 'polypeptide(L)'
;MNFDHLIWIFDLLEKVQIRKYVFVLMVVMMTVSYLKVRHDRKKITQEEEDAAIEATYQKDENGLYPWEADTNDHPSRVKKNSQPLKRDWGPQRGKW
;
A
#
# COMPACT_ATOMS: atom_id res chain seq x y z
N MET A 1 18.39 -28.78 -26.17
CA MET A 1 16.93 -28.48 -26.17
C MET A 1 16.58 -28.01 -27.57
N ASN A 2 15.75 -28.77 -28.29
CA ASN A 2 15.44 -28.52 -29.70
C ASN A 2 14.48 -27.32 -29.83
N PHE A 3 15.03 -26.15 -30.17
CA PHE A 3 14.25 -24.93 -30.41
C PHE A 3 13.27 -25.06 -31.58
N ASP A 4 13.49 -25.99 -32.50
CA ASP A 4 12.62 -26.24 -33.65
C ASP A 4 11.22 -26.71 -33.26
N HIS A 5 11.09 -27.48 -32.18
CA HIS A 5 9.78 -27.90 -31.67
C HIS A 5 9.00 -26.72 -31.05
N LEU A 6 9.71 -25.77 -30.44
CA LEU A 6 9.11 -24.55 -29.90
C LEU A 6 8.60 -23.65 -31.03
N ILE A 7 9.39 -23.48 -32.10
CA ILE A 7 9.03 -22.67 -33.27
C ILE A 7 7.80 -23.27 -33.98
N TRP A 8 7.75 -24.60 -34.16
CA TRP A 8 6.59 -25.28 -34.75
C TRP A 8 5.32 -25.12 -33.90
N ILE A 9 5.43 -25.16 -32.57
CA ILE A 9 4.31 -24.90 -31.66
C ILE A 9 3.81 -23.46 -31.81
N PHE A 10 4.71 -22.47 -31.89
CA PHE A 10 4.34 -21.06 -32.11
C PHE A 10 3.66 -20.84 -33.47
N ASP A 11 4.14 -21.50 -34.52
CA ASP A 11 3.59 -21.40 -35.88
C ASP A 11 2.20 -22.08 -35.99
N LEU A 12 1.98 -23.16 -35.22
CA LEU A 12 0.69 -23.81 -35.05
C LEU A 12 -0.27 -22.95 -34.19
N LEU A 13 0.26 -22.25 -33.19
CA LEU A 13 -0.45 -21.27 -32.37
C LEU A 13 -0.88 -20.01 -33.15
N GLU A 14 -0.11 -19.61 -34.16
CA GLU A 14 -0.39 -18.46 -35.01
C GLU A 14 -1.51 -18.71 -36.04
N LYS A 15 -1.65 -19.95 -36.51
CA LYS A 15 -2.72 -20.36 -37.45
C LYS A 15 -4.10 -20.46 -36.83
N VAL A 16 -4.18 -20.78 -35.54
CA VAL A 16 -5.46 -20.86 -34.83
C VAL A 16 -5.76 -19.47 -34.26
N GLN A 17 -7.03 -19.08 -34.14
CA GLN A 17 -7.46 -17.83 -33.49
C GLN A 17 -7.04 -17.74 -32.00
N ILE A 18 -6.09 -18.58 -31.53
CA ILE A 18 -5.56 -18.66 -30.17
C ILE A 18 -5.05 -17.30 -29.70
N ARG A 19 -4.44 -16.46 -30.55
CA ARG A 19 -4.07 -15.09 -30.15
C ARG A 19 -5.26 -14.30 -29.60
N LYS A 20 -6.45 -14.44 -30.21
CA LYS A 20 -7.68 -13.80 -29.70
C LYS A 20 -8.16 -14.45 -28.41
N TYR A 21 -8.12 -15.77 -28.31
CA TYR A 21 -8.54 -16.49 -27.10
C TYR A 21 -7.60 -16.23 -25.90
N VAL A 22 -6.30 -16.13 -26.13
CA VAL A 22 -5.30 -15.77 -25.11
C VAL A 22 -5.52 -14.34 -24.63
N PHE A 23 -5.77 -13.41 -25.56
CA PHE A 23 -6.12 -12.03 -25.20
C PHE A 23 -7.41 -11.96 -24.38
N VAL A 24 -8.46 -12.67 -24.80
CA VAL A 24 -9.72 -12.77 -24.05
C VAL A 24 -9.49 -13.37 -22.67
N LEU A 25 -8.71 -14.45 -22.57
CA LEU A 25 -8.38 -15.10 -21.29
C LEU A 25 -7.62 -14.15 -20.36
N MET A 26 -6.65 -13.39 -20.88
CA MET A 26 -5.93 -12.37 -20.10
C MET A 26 -6.89 -11.31 -19.56
N VAL A 27 -7.76 -10.77 -20.40
CA VAL A 27 -8.76 -9.75 -19.99
C VAL A 27 -9.74 -10.31 -18.97
N VAL A 28 -10.18 -11.56 -19.14
CA VAL A 28 -11.07 -12.24 -18.19
C VAL A 28 -10.38 -12.44 -16.85
N MET A 29 -9.12 -12.90 -16.81
CA MET A 29 -8.38 -13.02 -15.55
C MET A 29 -8.22 -11.67 -14.85
N MET A 30 -7.87 -10.62 -15.60
CA MET A 30 -7.70 -9.28 -15.05
C MET A 30 -9.01 -8.72 -14.46
N THR A 31 -10.14 -8.92 -15.15
CA THR A 31 -11.46 -8.48 -14.66
C THR A 31 -11.90 -9.27 -13.43
N VAL A 32 -11.69 -10.59 -13.39
CA VAL A 32 -11.98 -11.43 -12.21
C VAL A 32 -11.13 -11.00 -11.02
N SER A 33 -9.82 -10.78 -11.20
CA SER A 33 -8.94 -10.29 -10.13
C SER A 33 -9.39 -8.93 -9.59
N TYR A 34 -9.77 -8.00 -10.47
CA TYR A 34 -10.29 -6.70 -10.06
C TYR A 34 -11.60 -6.82 -9.26
N LEU A 35 -12.54 -7.65 -9.73
CA LEU A 35 -13.81 -7.87 -9.04
C LEU A 35 -13.61 -8.53 -7.68
N LYS A 36 -12.67 -9.48 -7.57
CA LYS A 36 -12.28 -10.10 -6.30
C LYS A 36 -11.78 -9.05 -5.32
N VAL A 37 -10.77 -8.25 -5.70
CA VAL A 37 -10.23 -7.18 -4.83
C VAL A 37 -11.30 -6.16 -4.45
N ARG A 38 -12.17 -5.79 -5.40
CA ARG A 38 -13.26 -4.84 -5.15
C ARG A 38 -14.29 -5.40 -4.16
N HIS A 39 -14.58 -6.69 -4.23
CA HIS A 39 -15.50 -7.35 -3.33
C HIS A 39 -14.89 -7.57 -1.94
N ASP A 40 -13.62 -7.98 -1.88
CA ASP A 40 -12.89 -8.16 -0.63
C ASP A 40 -12.72 -6.83 0.11
N ARG A 41 -12.40 -5.73 -0.59
CA ARG A 41 -12.36 -4.38 0.01
C ARG A 41 -13.71 -3.90 0.53
N LYS A 42 -14.84 -4.39 0.01
CA LYS A 42 -16.18 -4.08 0.55
C LYS A 42 -16.51 -4.90 1.78
N LYS A 43 -15.80 -6.00 2.01
CA LYS A 43 -16.00 -6.94 3.11
C LYS A 43 -15.12 -6.68 4.31
N ILE A 44 -14.12 -5.83 4.18
CA ILE A 44 -13.34 -5.35 5.32
C ILE A 44 -14.33 -4.66 6.26
N THR A 45 -14.74 -5.39 7.28
CA THR A 45 -15.56 -4.88 8.37
C THR A 45 -14.65 -4.06 9.25
N GLN A 46 -15.24 -3.07 9.92
CA GLN A 46 -14.52 -2.21 10.87
C GLN A 46 -13.76 -3.06 11.92
N GLU A 47 -14.32 -4.22 12.29
CA GLU A 47 -13.72 -5.20 13.20
C GLU A 47 -12.43 -5.85 12.67
N GLU A 48 -12.30 -6.09 11.36
CA GLU A 48 -11.07 -6.61 10.76
C GLU A 48 -9.98 -5.54 10.66
N GLU A 49 -10.38 -4.28 10.40
CA GLU A 49 -9.46 -3.14 10.46
C GLU A 49 -8.97 -2.92 11.89
N ASP A 50 -9.87 -2.94 12.87
CA ASP A 50 -9.54 -2.79 14.28
C ASP A 50 -8.60 -3.90 14.77
N ALA A 51 -8.82 -5.16 14.35
CA ALA A 51 -7.93 -6.28 14.67
C ALA A 51 -6.55 -6.14 14.01
N ALA A 52 -6.48 -5.66 12.77
CA ALA A 52 -5.21 -5.41 12.09
C ALA A 52 -4.45 -4.23 12.72
N ILE A 53 -5.16 -3.20 13.16
CA ILE A 53 -4.63 -2.04 13.87
C ILE A 53 -4.06 -2.48 15.22
N GLU A 54 -4.80 -3.27 16.01
CA GLU A 54 -4.35 -3.79 17.30
C GLU A 54 -3.14 -4.73 17.16
N ALA A 55 -3.10 -5.55 16.09
CA ALA A 55 -1.95 -6.42 15.81
C ALA A 55 -0.68 -5.66 15.39
N THR A 56 -0.83 -4.49 14.76
CA THR A 56 0.30 -3.70 14.22
C THR A 56 0.80 -2.65 15.20
N TYR A 57 -0.10 -2.07 16.00
CA TYR A 57 0.18 -0.97 16.91
C TYR A 57 -0.20 -1.34 18.34
N GLN A 58 0.77 -1.28 19.24
CA GLN A 58 0.51 -1.45 20.67
C GLN A 58 0.01 -0.11 21.25
N LYS A 59 -1.04 -0.18 22.07
CA LYS A 59 -1.50 0.97 22.87
C LYS A 59 -0.44 1.37 23.89
N ASP A 60 -0.34 2.65 24.18
CA ASP A 60 0.56 3.15 25.22
C ASP A 60 0.06 2.80 26.64
N GLU A 61 0.82 3.15 27.68
CA GLU A 61 0.45 2.91 29.09
C GLU A 61 -0.86 3.61 29.51
N ASN A 62 -1.30 4.63 28.76
CA ASN A 62 -2.54 5.34 28.97
C ASN A 62 -3.71 4.72 28.18
N GLY A 63 -3.46 3.66 27.40
CA GLY A 63 -4.44 2.96 26.59
C GLY A 63 -4.80 3.67 25.28
N LEU A 64 -4.01 4.64 24.83
CA LEU A 64 -4.23 5.39 23.60
C LEU A 64 -3.37 4.85 22.47
N TYR A 65 -3.91 4.87 21.25
CA TYR A 65 -3.11 4.68 20.05
C TYR A 65 -2.25 5.93 19.75
N PRO A 66 -1.12 5.80 19.02
CA PRO A 66 -0.24 6.93 18.72
C PRO A 66 -0.91 8.12 18.03
N TRP A 67 -1.97 7.90 17.23
CA TRP A 67 -2.74 8.96 16.58
C TRP A 67 -3.91 9.49 17.41
N GLU A 68 -4.28 8.80 18.50
CA GLU A 68 -5.27 9.25 19.49
C GLU A 68 -4.62 10.10 20.58
N ALA A 69 -3.29 10.01 20.72
CA ALA A 69 -2.52 10.81 21.66
C ALA A 69 -2.78 12.31 21.45
N ASP A 70 -2.91 13.04 22.56
CA ASP A 70 -3.15 14.49 22.56
C ASP A 70 -2.03 15.23 21.83
N THR A 71 -2.28 15.59 20.56
CA THR A 71 -1.37 16.36 19.68
C THR A 71 -1.51 17.87 19.89
N ASN A 72 -2.13 18.30 20.98
CA ASN A 72 -2.32 19.72 21.25
C ASN A 72 -1.01 20.42 21.63
N ASP A 73 -0.37 20.98 20.62
CA ASP A 73 0.84 21.80 20.70
C ASP A 73 0.56 23.26 21.11
N HIS A 74 -0.52 23.53 21.86
CA HIS A 74 -0.83 24.90 22.27
C HIS A 74 0.32 25.52 23.09
N PRO A 75 0.71 26.80 22.84
CA PRO A 75 1.86 27.43 23.48
C PRO A 75 1.81 27.43 25.01
N SER A 76 0.62 27.36 25.62
CA SER A 76 0.45 27.30 27.07
C SER A 76 0.91 25.98 27.71
N ARG A 77 1.06 24.89 26.93
CA ARG A 77 1.52 23.58 27.39
C ARG A 77 3.04 23.41 27.31
N VAL A 78 3.70 24.32 26.61
CA VAL A 78 5.16 24.37 26.48
C VAL A 78 5.77 24.76 27.84
N LYS A 79 6.57 23.86 28.44
CA LYS A 79 7.26 24.14 29.70
C LYS A 79 8.15 25.38 29.53
N LYS A 80 8.18 26.27 30.52
CA LYS A 80 9.02 27.50 30.50
C LYS A 80 10.51 27.22 30.27
N ASN A 81 10.97 26.02 30.62
CA ASN A 81 12.37 25.58 30.47
C ASN A 81 12.63 24.79 29.19
N SER A 82 11.63 24.62 28.32
CA SER A 82 11.83 23.93 27.04
C SER A 82 12.68 24.81 26.11
N GLN A 83 13.62 24.19 25.41
CA GLN A 83 14.45 24.88 24.42
C GLN A 83 13.87 24.65 23.03
N PRO A 84 13.91 25.66 22.14
CA PRO A 84 13.52 25.48 20.75
C PRO A 84 14.42 24.43 20.09
N LEU A 85 13.83 23.55 19.28
CA LEU A 85 14.58 22.59 18.48
C LEU A 85 15.48 23.34 17.49
N LYS A 86 16.80 23.21 17.65
CA LYS A 86 17.76 23.78 16.70
C LYS A 86 17.71 23.00 15.39
N ARG A 87 17.42 23.69 14.29
CA ARG A 87 17.47 23.13 12.94
C ARG A 87 18.93 23.06 12.45
N ASP A 88 19.66 22.07 12.97
CA ASP A 88 21.06 21.82 12.56
C ASP A 88 21.17 20.83 11.39
N TRP A 89 20.06 20.20 11.00
CA TRP A 89 20.00 19.13 10.00
C TRP A 89 19.55 19.58 8.60
N GLY A 90 19.40 20.89 8.36
CA GLY A 90 18.90 21.43 7.10
C GLY A 90 19.78 22.54 6.53
N PRO A 91 19.67 22.82 5.22
CA PRO A 91 20.38 23.95 4.60
C PRO A 91 19.93 25.26 5.25
N GLN A 92 20.85 25.92 5.94
CA GLN A 92 20.59 27.24 6.54
C GLN A 92 20.61 28.28 5.43
N ARG A 93 19.57 29.12 5.35
CA ARG A 93 19.60 30.28 4.45
C ARG A 93 20.75 31.19 4.88
N GLY A 94 21.70 31.43 3.98
CA GLY A 94 22.74 32.44 4.17
C GLY A 94 22.11 33.79 4.44
N LYS A 95 22.59 34.48 5.48
CA LYS A 95 22.21 35.87 5.77
C LYS A 95 22.71 36.73 4.60
N TRP A 96 21.80 37.41 3.91
CA TRP A 96 22.14 38.47 2.96
C TRP A 96 22.50 39.73 3.73
#